data_AF-A0A517P7S6-F1
#
_entry.id   AF-A0A517P7S6-F1
#
_cell.length_a   1.000
_cell.length_b   1.000
_cell.length_c   1.000
_cell.angle_alpha   90.00
_cell.angle_beta   90.00
_cell.angle_gamma   90.00
#
_symmetry.space_group_name_H-M   'P 1'
#
loop_
_entity.id
_entity.type
_entity.pdbx_description
1 polymer ?
#
loop_
_entity_poly.entity_id
_entity_poly.type
_entity_poly.pdbx_seq_one_letter_code
_entity_poly.pdbx_strand_id
1 'polypeptide(L)'
;MPVGLSAHLHTALCRGEDAADVRGYRLSEAASGGTFADVAYLLLHETLPDPDHLADFRTLLTCAAEVPPIIRALTEELPLHVTPGQTLRTVVSLLGEFDAQAGQTGPAAFRIQAVDLMARLPLVFAATRFFKNGKQPEANPELSFSADLVRLLTGKTPTEAEEVAFMADMVLAADPAPSPDVFAARLAAARGADLYGVVTAALCNGDGPPGGGDTITDQEDVTSAVARCVARVPVWAAHAMEQLRELENAPGGHVETTVTYDRPTERLFEPLSER
;
A
#
# COMPACT_ATOMS: atom_id res chain seq x y z
N MET A 1 -17.69 -30.88 -11.02
CA MET A 1 -16.53 -31.26 -10.17
C MET A 1 -16.12 -30.00 -9.43
N PRO A 2 -16.12 -29.96 -8.09
CA PRO A 2 -15.62 -28.79 -7.39
C PRO A 2 -14.09 -28.84 -7.49
N VAL A 3 -13.50 -27.90 -8.21
CA VAL A 3 -12.05 -27.68 -8.17
C VAL A 3 -11.81 -26.85 -6.92
N GLY A 4 -11.23 -27.45 -5.90
CA GLY A 4 -10.69 -26.70 -4.77
C GLY A 4 -9.51 -25.89 -5.27
N LEU A 5 -9.57 -24.57 -5.12
CA LEU A 5 -8.54 -23.68 -5.63
C LEU A 5 -7.47 -23.42 -4.55
N SER A 6 -6.22 -23.63 -4.93
CA SER A 6 -5.02 -23.31 -4.17
C SER A 6 -4.18 -22.37 -5.02
N ALA A 7 -3.89 -21.16 -4.53
CA ALA A 7 -2.95 -20.25 -5.14
C ALA A 7 -1.55 -20.57 -4.63
N HIS A 8 -0.74 -21.28 -5.43
CA HIS A 8 0.65 -21.55 -5.07
C HIS A 8 1.56 -20.41 -5.57
N LEU A 9 1.54 -19.27 -4.88
CA LEU A 9 2.67 -18.34 -4.90
C LEU A 9 3.57 -18.74 -3.73
N HIS A 10 4.59 -19.58 -3.98
CA HIS A 10 5.58 -19.85 -2.95
C HIS A 10 6.42 -18.60 -2.74
N THR A 11 6.09 -17.84 -1.70
CA THR A 11 6.87 -16.67 -1.26
C THR A 11 7.49 -16.98 0.09
N ALA A 12 8.74 -16.55 0.30
CA ALA A 12 9.36 -16.55 1.61
C ALA A 12 8.74 -15.49 2.55
N LEU A 13 7.92 -14.58 2.00
CA LEU A 13 7.14 -13.59 2.75
C LEU A 13 6.04 -14.23 3.60
N CYS A 14 5.25 -15.15 3.04
CA CYS A 14 4.21 -15.88 3.77
C CYS A 14 4.73 -17.25 4.22
N ARG A 15 4.87 -17.47 5.53
CA ARG A 15 5.23 -18.79 6.08
C ARG A 15 4.08 -19.37 6.90
N GLY A 16 3.15 -20.07 6.27
CA GLY A 16 2.04 -20.76 6.94
C GLY A 16 0.82 -20.99 6.04
N GLU A 17 -0.15 -21.76 6.52
CA GLU A 17 -1.48 -21.88 5.90
C GLU A 17 -2.40 -20.67 6.24
N ASP A 18 -2.02 -19.87 7.23
CA ASP A 18 -2.74 -18.66 7.66
C ASP A 18 -2.09 -17.40 7.06
N ALA A 19 -2.90 -16.57 6.39
CA ALA A 19 -2.48 -15.37 5.67
C ALA A 19 -1.82 -14.27 6.54
N ALA A 20 -1.92 -14.36 7.88
CA ALA A 20 -1.44 -13.34 8.80
C ALA A 20 0.03 -13.50 9.28
N ASP A 21 0.80 -14.44 8.72
CA ASP A 21 2.17 -14.75 9.18
C ASP A 21 3.23 -14.21 8.19
N VAL A 22 3.81 -13.05 8.53
CA VAL A 22 4.88 -12.41 7.74
C VAL A 22 6.22 -12.86 8.29
N ARG A 23 6.92 -13.73 7.53
CA ARG A 23 8.27 -14.21 7.86
C ARG A 23 8.41 -14.84 9.26
N GLY A 24 7.34 -15.44 9.78
CA GLY A 24 7.29 -16.05 11.11
C GLY A 24 6.89 -15.09 12.24
N TYR A 25 6.49 -13.87 11.91
CA TYR A 25 5.81 -12.95 12.81
C TYR A 25 4.31 -12.91 12.48
N ARG A 26 3.47 -13.20 13.46
CA ARG A 26 2.04 -12.92 13.31
C ARG A 26 1.82 -11.42 13.29
N LEU A 27 1.23 -10.91 12.21
CA LEU A 27 0.88 -9.50 12.05
C LEU A 27 0.00 -8.99 13.21
N SER A 28 -0.86 -9.85 13.75
CA SER A 28 -1.67 -9.53 14.94
C SER A 28 -0.85 -9.38 16.22
N GLU A 29 0.25 -10.14 16.39
CA GLU A 29 1.17 -9.99 17.53
C GLU A 29 2.04 -8.74 17.37
N ALA A 30 2.45 -8.41 16.14
CA ALA A 30 3.11 -7.15 15.81
C ALA A 30 2.18 -5.94 16.05
N ALA A 31 0.88 -6.06 15.75
CA ALA A 31 -0.13 -5.03 16.03
C ALA A 31 -0.49 -4.89 17.53
N SER A 32 -0.32 -5.95 18.32
CA SER A 32 -0.68 -5.96 19.75
C SER A 32 0.31 -5.17 20.63
N GLY A 33 1.49 -4.82 20.11
CA GLY A 33 2.50 -4.03 20.84
C GLY A 33 3.35 -3.10 19.97
N GLY A 34 3.09 -3.03 18.67
CA GLY A 34 3.81 -2.21 17.71
C GLY A 34 2.88 -1.30 16.91
N THR A 35 3.46 -0.49 16.05
CA THR A 35 2.80 0.48 15.18
C THR A 35 2.76 -0.02 13.73
N PHE A 36 1.95 0.63 12.88
CA PHE A 36 2.00 0.34 11.44
C PHE A 36 3.41 0.57 10.84
N ALA A 37 4.19 1.51 11.40
CA ALA A 37 5.56 1.75 10.94
C ALA A 37 6.48 0.54 11.20
N ASP A 38 6.27 -0.22 12.28
CA ASP A 38 7.00 -1.46 12.56
C ASP A 38 6.70 -2.54 11.51
N VAL A 39 5.43 -2.68 11.13
CA VAL A 39 4.99 -3.63 10.10
C VAL A 39 5.53 -3.25 8.73
N ALA A 40 5.43 -1.97 8.36
CA ALA A 40 6.00 -1.48 7.11
C ALA A 40 7.53 -1.66 7.07
N TYR A 41 8.22 -1.39 8.17
CA TYR A 41 9.65 -1.63 8.29
C TYR A 41 9.96 -3.11 8.15
N LEU A 42 9.23 -4.01 8.82
CA LEU A 42 9.41 -5.46 8.70
C LEU A 42 9.24 -5.94 7.25
N LEU A 43 8.24 -5.45 6.53
CA LEU A 43 8.01 -5.82 5.13
C LEU A 43 9.15 -5.35 4.22
N LEU A 44 9.60 -4.11 4.40
CA LEU A 44 10.66 -3.51 3.59
C LEU A 44 12.05 -4.04 3.94
N HIS A 45 12.32 -4.24 5.23
CA HIS A 45 13.64 -4.54 5.79
C HIS A 45 13.86 -5.98 6.19
N GLU A 46 12.79 -6.78 6.27
CA GLU A 46 12.80 -8.22 6.57
C GLU A 46 13.14 -8.57 8.01
N THR A 47 13.28 -7.56 8.87
CA THR A 47 13.50 -7.68 10.31
C THR A 47 12.67 -6.61 11.01
N LEU A 48 12.24 -6.86 12.24
CA LEU A 48 11.65 -5.81 13.07
C LEU A 48 12.71 -4.73 13.37
N PRO A 49 12.32 -3.45 13.43
CA PRO A 49 13.24 -2.38 13.80
C PRO A 49 13.54 -2.43 15.30
N ASP A 50 14.74 -2.01 15.68
CA ASP A 50 15.00 -1.55 17.05
C ASP A 50 14.56 -0.08 17.21
N PRO A 51 14.57 0.49 18.42
CA PRO A 51 14.10 1.85 18.65
C PRO A 51 14.80 2.93 17.80
N ASP A 52 16.10 2.77 17.53
CA ASP A 52 16.89 3.74 16.76
C ASP A 52 16.51 3.66 15.27
N HIS A 53 16.44 2.45 14.71
CA HIS A 53 16.01 2.25 13.32
C HIS A 53 14.56 2.69 13.10
N LEU A 54 13.67 2.51 14.07
CA LEU A 54 12.28 2.97 13.98
C LEU A 54 12.21 4.50 13.99
N ALA A 55 13.00 5.17 14.83
CA ALA A 55 13.08 6.63 14.88
C ALA A 55 13.61 7.21 13.55
N ASP A 56 14.64 6.59 12.97
CA ASP A 56 15.16 6.95 11.65
C ASP A 56 14.10 6.77 10.57
N PHE A 57 13.40 5.62 10.57
CA PHE A 57 12.35 5.35 9.59
C PHE A 57 11.20 6.37 9.65
N ARG A 58 10.76 6.75 10.85
CA ARG A 58 9.75 7.80 11.05
C ARG A 58 10.24 9.17 10.58
N THR A 59 11.51 9.47 10.80
CA THR A 59 12.14 10.70 10.33
C THR A 59 12.15 10.74 8.80
N LEU A 60 12.53 9.64 8.15
CA LEU A 60 12.50 9.53 6.69
C LEU A 60 11.09 9.75 6.12
N LEU A 61 10.06 9.13 6.72
CA LEU A 61 8.67 9.34 6.32
C LEU A 61 8.26 10.82 6.46
N THR A 62 8.65 11.47 7.55
CA THR A 62 8.35 12.89 7.78
C THR A 62 9.05 13.78 6.76
N CYS A 63 10.34 13.54 6.49
CA CYS A 63 11.12 14.32 5.53
C CYS A 63 10.65 14.13 4.09
N ALA A 64 10.13 12.96 3.74
CA ALA A 64 9.61 12.66 2.41
C ALA A 64 8.19 13.23 2.16
N ALA A 65 7.49 13.66 3.22
CA ALA A 65 6.09 14.11 3.21
C ALA A 65 5.89 15.51 2.60
N GLU A 66 6.45 15.74 1.41
CA GLU A 66 6.21 16.93 0.60
C GLU A 66 5.64 16.52 -0.77
N VAL A 67 4.54 17.16 -1.16
CA VAL A 67 3.91 16.95 -2.47
C VAL A 67 4.33 18.06 -3.44
N PRO A 68 4.90 17.74 -4.61
CA PRO A 68 5.27 18.74 -5.61
C PRO A 68 4.08 19.62 -6.05
N PRO A 69 4.26 20.93 -6.30
CA PRO A 69 3.16 21.85 -6.65
C PRO A 69 2.33 21.41 -7.86
N ILE A 70 2.96 20.79 -8.87
CA ILE A 70 2.27 20.29 -10.06
C ILE A 70 1.30 19.14 -9.77
N ILE A 71 1.64 18.27 -8.82
CA ILE A 71 0.75 17.20 -8.36
C ILE A 71 -0.48 17.80 -7.69
N ARG A 72 -0.29 18.88 -6.92
CA ARG A 72 -1.40 19.61 -6.29
C ARG A 72 -2.31 20.22 -7.35
N ALA A 73 -1.75 20.96 -8.30
CA ALA A 73 -2.51 21.56 -9.40
C ALA A 73 -3.26 20.50 -10.22
N LEU A 74 -2.64 19.34 -10.48
CA LEU A 74 -3.31 18.23 -11.16
C LEU A 74 -4.56 17.79 -10.40
N THR A 75 -4.48 17.62 -9.07
CA THR A 75 -5.66 17.21 -8.27
C THR A 75 -6.80 18.21 -8.29
N GLU A 76 -6.55 19.49 -8.59
CA GLU A 76 -7.56 20.54 -8.76
C GLU A 76 -8.25 20.48 -10.12
N GLU A 77 -7.50 20.13 -11.15
CA GLU A 77 -7.96 20.11 -12.55
C GLU A 77 -8.62 18.79 -12.95
N LEU A 78 -8.52 17.74 -12.11
CA LEU A 78 -9.15 16.46 -12.39
C LEU A 78 -10.68 16.59 -12.46
N PRO A 79 -11.33 16.00 -13.48
CA PRO A 79 -12.78 16.01 -13.57
C PRO A 79 -13.45 15.41 -12.33
N LEU A 80 -14.61 15.94 -11.95
CA LEU A 80 -15.36 15.50 -10.76
C LEU A 80 -15.77 14.02 -10.76
N HIS A 81 -15.76 13.36 -11.93
CA HIS A 81 -16.10 11.94 -12.06
C HIS A 81 -14.90 11.00 -11.85
N VAL A 82 -13.68 11.54 -11.73
CA VAL A 82 -12.48 10.73 -11.49
C VAL A 82 -12.50 10.24 -10.05
N THR A 83 -12.42 8.92 -9.88
CA THR A 83 -12.43 8.31 -8.54
C THR A 83 -11.08 8.51 -7.86
N PRO A 84 -11.01 8.48 -6.52
CA PRO A 84 -9.74 8.62 -5.83
C PRO A 84 -8.71 7.55 -6.18
N GLY A 85 -9.13 6.31 -6.44
CA GLY A 85 -8.22 5.26 -6.95
C GLY A 85 -7.63 5.60 -8.32
N GLN A 86 -8.43 6.17 -9.23
CA GLN A 86 -7.93 6.65 -10.53
C GLN A 86 -6.97 7.84 -10.40
N THR A 87 -7.26 8.75 -9.44
CA THR A 87 -6.35 9.85 -9.10
C THR A 87 -5.03 9.33 -8.57
N LEU A 88 -5.06 8.40 -7.59
CA LEU A 88 -3.86 7.81 -7.02
C LEU A 88 -2.99 7.14 -8.08
N ARG A 89 -3.57 6.34 -8.97
CA ARG A 89 -2.84 5.73 -10.09
C ARG A 89 -2.11 6.77 -10.94
N THR A 90 -2.81 7.85 -11.29
CA THR A 90 -2.26 8.93 -12.14
C THR A 90 -1.14 9.67 -11.40
N VAL A 91 -1.36 9.98 -10.12
CA VAL A 91 -0.40 10.71 -9.30
C VAL A 91 0.82 9.86 -8.98
N VAL A 92 0.70 8.57 -8.66
CA VAL A 92 1.85 7.68 -8.44
C VAL A 92 2.76 7.65 -9.66
N SER A 93 2.17 7.47 -10.85
CA SER A 93 2.96 7.50 -12.09
C SER A 93 3.66 8.83 -12.29
N LEU A 94 3.00 9.96 -11.98
CA LEU A 94 3.59 11.28 -12.13
C LEU A 94 4.63 11.60 -11.04
N LEU A 95 4.47 11.08 -9.81
CA LEU A 95 5.44 11.25 -8.72
C LEU A 95 6.81 10.67 -9.07
N GLY A 96 6.84 9.59 -9.86
CA GLY A 96 8.10 9.03 -10.38
C GLY A 96 8.89 10.05 -11.21
N GLU A 97 8.23 10.92 -11.96
CA GLU A 97 8.93 11.95 -12.76
C GLU A 97 9.63 13.04 -11.91
N PHE A 98 9.33 13.09 -10.60
CA PHE A 98 9.93 14.04 -9.65
C PHE A 98 10.89 13.38 -8.66
N ASP A 99 11.03 12.05 -8.69
CA ASP A 99 12.02 11.34 -7.87
C ASP A 99 13.35 11.22 -8.65
N ALA A 100 14.43 11.71 -8.07
CA ALA A 100 15.77 11.58 -8.64
C ALA A 100 16.25 10.12 -8.73
N GLN A 101 15.64 9.22 -7.97
CA GLN A 101 15.87 7.77 -8.01
C GLN A 101 14.88 7.03 -8.90
N ALA A 102 14.00 7.71 -9.64
CA ALA A 102 13.12 7.06 -10.58
C ALA A 102 13.88 6.29 -11.67
N GLY A 103 13.31 5.18 -12.11
CA GLY A 103 13.97 4.22 -13.00
C GLY A 103 15.05 3.36 -12.33
N GLN A 104 15.49 3.67 -11.10
CA GLN A 104 16.35 2.76 -10.34
C GLN A 104 15.53 1.58 -9.81
N THR A 105 16.09 0.38 -9.96
CA THR A 105 15.47 -0.87 -9.53
C THR A 105 16.31 -1.58 -8.48
N GLY A 106 15.70 -2.56 -7.81
CA GLY A 106 16.38 -3.38 -6.81
C GLY A 106 16.10 -2.95 -5.37
N PRO A 107 16.55 -3.75 -4.38
CA PRO A 107 16.08 -3.60 -3.00
C PRO A 107 16.35 -2.25 -2.35
N ALA A 108 17.53 -1.66 -2.58
CA ALA A 108 17.86 -0.36 -2.01
C ALA A 108 16.99 0.77 -2.59
N ALA A 109 16.82 0.81 -3.92
CA ALA A 109 15.98 1.79 -4.59
C ALA A 109 14.51 1.65 -4.16
N PHE A 110 13.99 0.42 -4.12
CA PHE A 110 12.59 0.17 -3.73
C PHE A 110 12.31 0.59 -2.29
N ARG A 111 13.25 0.44 -1.35
CA ARG A 111 13.04 0.93 0.03
C ARG A 111 12.89 2.45 0.08
N ILE A 112 13.73 3.18 -0.64
CA ILE A 112 13.67 4.65 -0.70
C ILE A 112 12.36 5.10 -1.36
N GLN A 113 12.05 4.53 -2.53
CA GLN A 113 10.82 4.84 -3.28
C GLN A 113 9.56 4.47 -2.48
N ALA A 114 9.60 3.40 -1.67
CA ALA A 114 8.48 2.99 -0.83
C ALA A 114 8.22 3.99 0.28
N VAL A 115 9.26 4.49 0.95
CA VAL A 115 9.15 5.57 1.95
C VAL A 115 8.55 6.82 1.31
N ASP A 116 9.04 7.22 0.13
CA ASP A 116 8.52 8.36 -0.62
C ASP A 116 7.03 8.22 -0.93
N LEU A 117 6.61 7.05 -1.42
CA LEU A 117 5.21 6.78 -1.71
C LEU A 117 4.35 6.75 -0.44
N MET A 118 4.80 6.07 0.61
CA MET A 118 4.09 6.01 1.89
C MET A 118 3.88 7.40 2.51
N ALA A 119 4.87 8.29 2.38
CA ALA A 119 4.80 9.65 2.91
C ALA A 119 3.90 10.58 2.06
N ARG A 120 3.97 10.48 0.73
CA ARG A 120 3.29 11.42 -0.19
C ARG A 120 1.85 11.02 -0.50
N LEU A 121 1.53 9.72 -0.56
CA LEU A 121 0.18 9.26 -0.93
C LEU A 121 -0.92 9.77 0.01
N PRO A 122 -0.76 9.75 1.35
CA PRO A 122 -1.73 10.36 2.27
C PRO A 122 -2.03 11.83 1.95
N LEU A 123 -0.98 12.61 1.64
CA LEU A 123 -1.09 14.04 1.35
C LEU A 123 -1.75 14.31 0.01
N VAL A 124 -1.41 13.53 -1.02
CA VAL A 124 -2.07 13.60 -2.34
C VAL A 124 -3.56 13.37 -2.18
N PHE A 125 -3.96 12.32 -1.47
CA PHE A 125 -5.38 12.06 -1.28
C PHE A 125 -6.05 13.17 -0.46
N ALA A 126 -5.42 13.60 0.63
CA ALA A 126 -5.94 14.70 1.43
C ALA A 126 -6.14 15.97 0.57
N ALA A 127 -5.26 16.22 -0.40
CA ALA A 127 -5.43 17.32 -1.35
C ALA A 127 -6.70 17.12 -2.20
N THR A 128 -6.95 15.92 -2.75
CA THR A 128 -8.19 15.69 -3.53
C THR A 128 -9.49 15.97 -2.76
N ARG A 129 -9.46 15.85 -1.43
CA ARG A 129 -10.64 16.00 -0.56
C ARG A 129 -10.77 17.39 0.08
N PHE A 130 -9.68 17.89 0.68
CA PHE A 130 -9.67 19.13 1.46
C PHE A 130 -9.37 20.37 0.64
N PHE A 131 -8.89 20.22 -0.60
CA PHE A 131 -8.54 21.37 -1.43
C PHE A 131 -9.76 22.17 -1.92
N LYS A 132 -10.98 21.62 -1.81
CA LYS A 132 -12.21 22.41 -1.95
C LYS A 132 -12.30 23.57 -0.93
N ASN A 133 -11.49 23.56 0.13
CA ASN A 133 -11.46 24.56 1.19
C ASN A 133 -10.13 25.36 1.27
N GLY A 134 -9.25 25.27 0.26
CA GLY A 134 -8.05 26.10 0.14
C GLY A 134 -6.95 25.89 1.20
N LYS A 135 -7.05 24.83 2.02
CA LYS A 135 -6.01 24.47 3.00
C LYS A 135 -5.15 23.36 2.44
N GLN A 136 -3.83 23.57 2.48
CA GLN A 136 -2.86 22.56 2.08
C GLN A 136 -2.78 21.49 3.17
N PRO A 137 -2.86 20.20 2.81
CA PRO A 137 -2.57 19.14 3.75
C PRO A 137 -1.07 19.09 4.04
N GLU A 138 -0.73 19.05 5.31
CA GLU A 138 0.64 18.90 5.81
C GLU A 138 0.68 17.73 6.77
N ALA A 139 1.76 16.94 6.74
CA ALA A 139 1.97 15.86 7.70
C ALA A 139 2.21 16.42 9.10
N ASN A 140 1.76 15.70 10.14
CA ASN A 140 2.00 16.09 11.53
C ASN A 140 3.03 15.14 12.17
N PRO A 141 4.27 15.59 12.42
CA PRO A 141 5.31 14.75 13.00
C PRO A 141 5.06 14.34 14.45
N GLU A 142 4.15 15.01 15.15
CA GLU A 142 3.80 14.68 16.54
C GLU A 142 2.84 13.48 16.65
N LEU A 143 2.19 13.11 15.54
CA LEU A 143 1.26 11.98 15.48
C LEU A 143 1.95 10.69 15.01
N SER A 144 1.35 9.54 15.32
CA SER A 144 1.72 8.29 14.67
C SER A 144 1.34 8.32 13.18
N PHE A 145 1.94 7.46 12.36
CA PHE A 145 1.60 7.38 10.93
C PHE A 145 0.10 7.11 10.72
N SER A 146 -0.47 6.19 11.50
CA SER A 146 -1.89 5.83 11.43
C SER A 146 -2.80 6.98 11.87
N ALA A 147 -2.47 7.64 13.00
CA ALA A 147 -3.22 8.79 13.48
C ALA A 147 -3.19 9.96 12.49
N ASP A 148 -2.01 10.22 11.93
CA ASP A 148 -1.83 11.29 10.96
C ASP A 148 -2.58 11.00 9.67
N LEU A 149 -2.58 9.75 9.21
CA LEU A 149 -3.38 9.32 8.08
C LEU A 149 -4.87 9.55 8.35
N VAL A 150 -5.44 9.11 9.48
CA VAL A 150 -6.85 9.39 9.81
C VAL A 150 -7.13 10.89 9.80
N ARG A 151 -6.25 11.70 10.38
CA ARG A 151 -6.37 13.17 10.38
C ARG A 151 -6.37 13.73 8.97
N LEU A 152 -5.49 13.26 8.09
CA LEU A 152 -5.39 13.67 6.70
C LEU A 152 -6.59 13.23 5.86
N LEU A 153 -7.20 12.08 6.16
CA LEU A 153 -8.35 11.55 5.42
C LEU A 153 -9.69 12.17 5.90
N THR A 154 -9.81 12.46 7.20
CA THR A 154 -11.08 12.88 7.82
C THR A 154 -11.12 14.36 8.25
N GLY A 155 -9.95 14.99 8.36
CA GLY A 155 -9.80 16.37 8.86
C GLY A 155 -9.90 16.48 10.38
N LYS A 156 -10.00 15.36 11.11
CA LYS A 156 -10.11 15.30 12.56
C LYS A 156 -9.02 14.41 13.14
N THR A 157 -8.39 14.85 14.21
CA THR A 157 -7.48 13.98 14.97
C THR A 157 -8.30 12.85 15.60
N PRO A 158 -7.92 11.57 15.40
CA PRO A 158 -8.63 10.45 16.00
C PRO A 158 -8.47 10.43 17.52
N THR A 159 -9.45 9.83 18.19
CA THR A 159 -9.29 9.34 19.55
C THR A 159 -8.35 8.13 19.59
N GLU A 160 -7.82 7.80 20.76
CA GLU A 160 -6.94 6.63 20.94
C GLU A 160 -7.60 5.33 20.45
N ALA A 161 -8.89 5.13 20.74
CA ALA A 161 -9.62 3.95 20.29
C ALA A 161 -9.79 3.89 18.76
N GLU A 162 -10.05 5.03 18.13
CA GLU A 162 -10.15 5.12 16.65
C GLU A 162 -8.79 4.87 16.00
N GLU A 163 -7.70 5.40 16.56
CA GLU A 163 -6.34 5.16 16.08
C GLU A 163 -5.98 3.67 16.15
N VAL A 164 -6.24 3.01 17.29
CA VAL A 164 -5.96 1.58 17.47
C VAL A 164 -6.75 0.72 16.48
N ALA A 165 -8.05 1.00 16.31
CA ALA A 165 -8.88 0.28 15.35
C ALA A 165 -8.37 0.47 13.92
N PHE A 166 -8.10 1.72 13.53
CA PHE A 166 -7.61 2.04 12.19
C PHE A 166 -6.22 1.45 11.92
N MET A 167 -5.33 1.46 12.91
CA MET A 167 -4.03 0.80 12.81
C MET A 167 -4.19 -0.71 12.59
N ALA A 168 -5.10 -1.37 13.31
CA ALA A 168 -5.36 -2.80 13.13
C ALA A 168 -5.85 -3.09 11.70
N ASP A 169 -6.75 -2.26 11.16
CA ASP A 169 -7.22 -2.36 9.78
C ASP A 169 -6.09 -2.19 8.77
N MET A 170 -5.17 -1.23 9.00
CA MET A 170 -4.00 -1.04 8.14
C MET A 170 -3.04 -2.23 8.18
N VAL A 171 -2.81 -2.80 9.37
CA VAL A 171 -1.95 -4.00 9.51
C VAL A 171 -2.60 -5.19 8.80
N LEU A 172 -3.92 -5.35 8.91
CA LEU A 172 -4.65 -6.38 8.17
C LEU A 172 -4.59 -6.15 6.65
N ALA A 173 -4.67 -4.89 6.20
CA ALA A 173 -4.54 -4.53 4.79
C ALA A 173 -3.12 -4.81 4.25
N ALA A 174 -2.12 -4.79 5.12
CA ALA A 174 -0.73 -5.14 4.83
C ALA A 174 -0.47 -6.66 4.82
N ASP A 175 -1.53 -7.47 4.69
CA ASP A 175 -1.43 -8.91 4.43
C ASP A 175 -0.66 -9.17 3.12
N PRO A 176 0.48 -9.89 3.18
CA PRO A 176 1.28 -10.23 2.01
C PRO A 176 0.71 -11.37 1.16
N ALA A 177 -0.47 -11.91 1.49
CA ALA A 177 -1.05 -13.05 0.80
C ALA A 177 -1.16 -12.84 -0.72
N PRO A 178 -1.04 -13.93 -1.50
CA PRO A 178 -1.18 -13.87 -2.96
C PRO A 178 -2.50 -13.23 -3.37
N SER A 179 -2.41 -12.18 -4.18
CA SER A 179 -3.54 -11.38 -4.64
C SER A 179 -3.23 -10.81 -6.04
N PRO A 180 -4.24 -10.44 -6.85
CA PRO A 180 -4.00 -10.01 -8.23
C PRO A 180 -3.09 -8.76 -8.36
N ASP A 181 -3.14 -7.85 -7.39
CA ASP A 181 -2.25 -6.68 -7.32
C ASP A 181 -0.82 -7.05 -6.94
N VAL A 182 -0.63 -7.98 -6.00
CA VAL A 182 0.70 -8.55 -5.68
C VAL A 182 1.29 -9.21 -6.91
N PHE A 183 0.50 -9.95 -7.67
CA PHE A 183 0.96 -10.53 -8.94
C PHE A 183 1.34 -9.46 -9.96
N ALA A 184 0.52 -8.44 -10.14
CA ALA A 184 0.83 -7.32 -11.04
C ALA A 184 2.11 -6.58 -10.62
N ALA A 185 2.31 -6.39 -9.32
CA ALA A 185 3.52 -5.79 -8.76
C ALA A 185 4.77 -6.61 -9.11
N ARG A 186 4.73 -7.93 -8.87
CA ARG A 186 5.83 -8.85 -9.22
C ARG A 186 6.10 -8.86 -10.71
N LEU A 187 5.05 -8.95 -11.54
CA LEU A 187 5.20 -8.95 -12.99
C LEU A 187 5.85 -7.65 -13.48
N ALA A 188 5.41 -6.49 -13.00
CA ALA A 188 6.01 -5.20 -13.35
C ALA A 188 7.50 -5.14 -12.95
N ALA A 189 7.84 -5.57 -11.74
CA ALA A 189 9.22 -5.64 -11.27
C ALA A 189 10.08 -6.57 -12.14
N ALA A 190 9.56 -7.75 -12.51
CA ALA A 190 10.23 -8.69 -13.40
C ALA A 190 10.49 -8.14 -14.82
N ARG A 191 9.73 -7.12 -15.24
CA ARG A 191 9.94 -6.41 -16.50
C ARG A 191 10.84 -5.18 -16.38
N GLY A 192 11.44 -4.96 -15.20
CA GLY A 192 12.37 -3.87 -14.94
C GLY A 192 11.70 -2.54 -14.61
N ALA A 193 10.43 -2.55 -14.19
CA ALA A 193 9.81 -1.34 -13.66
C ALA A 193 10.45 -0.92 -12.33
N ASP A 194 10.57 0.39 -12.12
CA ASP A 194 10.85 0.95 -10.79
C ASP A 194 9.62 0.81 -9.88
N LEU A 195 9.74 1.21 -8.61
CA LEU A 195 8.65 1.01 -7.67
C LEU A 195 7.41 1.84 -8.04
N TYR A 196 7.56 3.02 -8.64
CA TYR A 196 6.41 3.81 -9.11
C TYR A 196 5.61 3.05 -10.18
N GLY A 197 6.30 2.42 -11.14
CA GLY A 197 5.67 1.54 -12.13
C GLY A 197 5.03 0.30 -11.51
N VAL A 198 5.71 -0.34 -10.55
CA VAL A 198 5.20 -1.50 -9.78
C VAL A 198 3.91 -1.15 -9.05
N VAL A 199 3.89 -0.06 -8.30
CA VAL A 199 2.73 0.39 -7.52
C VAL A 199 1.60 0.84 -8.45
N THR A 200 1.92 1.49 -9.57
CA THR A 200 0.92 1.83 -10.60
C THR A 200 0.25 0.58 -11.17
N ALA A 201 1.02 -0.47 -11.46
CA ALA A 201 0.48 -1.75 -11.94
C ALA A 201 -0.37 -2.45 -10.87
N ALA A 202 0.09 -2.44 -9.61
CA ALA A 202 -0.64 -3.02 -8.49
C ALA A 202 -1.98 -2.30 -8.24
N LEU A 203 -1.99 -0.96 -8.24
CA LEU A 203 -3.22 -0.16 -8.14
C LEU A 203 -4.21 -0.44 -9.27
N CYS A 204 -3.73 -0.83 -10.46
CA CYS A 204 -4.61 -1.26 -11.56
C CYS A 204 -5.23 -2.65 -11.38
N ASN A 205 -4.79 -3.43 -10.38
CA ASN A 205 -5.18 -4.82 -10.20
C ASN A 205 -5.60 -5.14 -8.75
N GLY A 206 -5.79 -4.14 -7.88
CA GLY A 206 -6.20 -4.35 -6.50
C GLY A 206 -7.70 -4.53 -6.32
N ASP A 207 -8.09 -5.10 -5.18
CA ASP A 207 -9.48 -5.15 -4.73
C ASP A 207 -9.93 -3.74 -4.30
N GLY A 208 -10.38 -2.98 -5.28
CA GLY A 208 -10.82 -1.58 -5.19
C GLY A 208 -10.68 -0.93 -6.57
N PRO A 209 -11.68 -0.21 -7.09
CA PRO A 209 -12.01 -0.20 -8.52
C PRO A 209 -10.87 0.32 -9.39
N PRO A 210 -10.21 -0.56 -10.17
CA PRO A 210 -9.41 -0.16 -11.29
C PRO A 210 -10.26 -0.37 -12.55
N GLY A 211 -11.05 0.64 -12.91
CA GLY A 211 -11.76 0.66 -14.20
C GLY A 211 -12.98 -0.26 -14.37
N GLY A 212 -13.61 -0.73 -13.28
CA GLY A 212 -14.83 -1.55 -13.35
C GLY A 212 -16.00 -0.93 -12.58
N GLY A 213 -17.02 -0.48 -13.31
CA GLY A 213 -18.47 -0.50 -13.05
C GLY A 213 -19.09 -0.06 -11.71
N ASP A 214 -18.47 -0.32 -10.56
CA ASP A 214 -19.11 -0.11 -9.27
C ASP A 214 -18.71 1.25 -8.69
N THR A 215 -19.73 2.07 -8.54
CA THR A 215 -19.62 3.42 -7.99
C THR A 215 -19.38 3.26 -6.49
N ILE A 216 -18.15 3.44 -6.02
CA ILE A 216 -17.95 3.70 -4.58
C ILE A 216 -18.62 5.06 -4.32
N THR A 217 -19.83 5.03 -3.78
CA THR A 217 -20.64 6.22 -3.49
C THR A 217 -20.43 6.75 -2.09
N ASP A 218 -19.93 5.91 -1.16
CA ASP A 218 -19.88 6.24 0.26
C ASP A 218 -18.49 6.73 0.69
N GLN A 219 -18.48 7.79 1.48
CA GLN A 219 -17.29 8.52 1.89
C GLN A 219 -16.37 7.72 2.83
N GLU A 220 -16.96 6.77 3.57
CA GLU A 220 -16.28 5.84 4.47
C GLU A 220 -15.52 4.75 3.67
N ASP A 221 -16.15 4.24 2.60
CA ASP A 221 -15.54 3.26 1.69
C ASP A 221 -14.31 3.82 0.97
N VAL A 222 -14.37 5.09 0.54
CA VAL A 222 -13.23 5.76 -0.08
C VAL A 222 -12.06 5.91 0.90
N THR A 223 -12.35 6.26 2.15
CA THR A 223 -11.34 6.48 3.19
C THR A 223 -10.62 5.16 3.51
N SER A 224 -11.38 4.09 3.70
CA SER A 224 -10.83 2.74 3.90
C SER A 224 -10.03 2.26 2.70
N ALA A 225 -10.53 2.45 1.47
CA ALA A 225 -9.84 2.04 0.25
C ALA A 225 -8.46 2.71 0.11
N VAL A 226 -8.36 4.00 0.42
CA VAL A 226 -7.09 4.74 0.36
C VAL A 226 -6.13 4.29 1.46
N ALA A 227 -6.63 4.09 2.68
CA ALA A 227 -5.82 3.55 3.77
C ALA A 227 -5.23 2.19 3.40
N ARG A 228 -6.01 1.30 2.76
CA ARG A 228 -5.52 0.03 2.22
C ARG A 228 -4.47 0.24 1.13
N CYS A 229 -4.68 1.16 0.20
CA CYS A 229 -3.70 1.45 -0.85
C CYS A 229 -2.34 1.88 -0.26
N VAL A 230 -2.35 2.79 0.72
CA VAL A 230 -1.13 3.24 1.41
C VAL A 230 -0.50 2.09 2.20
N ALA A 231 -1.32 1.30 2.90
CA ALA A 231 -0.84 0.16 3.69
C ALA A 231 -0.21 -0.95 2.84
N ARG A 232 -0.61 -1.08 1.57
CA ARG A 232 -0.11 -2.10 0.64
C ARG A 232 1.16 -1.70 -0.12
N VAL A 233 1.58 -0.44 -0.11
CA VAL A 233 2.87 -0.01 -0.69
C VAL A 233 4.05 -0.88 -0.21
N PRO A 234 4.28 -1.07 1.10
CA PRO A 234 5.37 -1.92 1.57
C PRO A 234 5.20 -3.40 1.16
N VAL A 235 3.97 -3.88 1.02
CA VAL A 235 3.68 -5.25 0.53
C VAL A 235 4.11 -5.40 -0.93
N TRP A 236 3.70 -4.49 -1.80
CA TRP A 236 4.06 -4.52 -3.22
C TRP A 236 5.57 -4.37 -3.40
N ALA A 237 6.22 -3.50 -2.63
CA ALA A 237 7.68 -3.36 -2.62
C ALA A 237 8.37 -4.65 -2.18
N ALA A 238 7.90 -5.29 -1.10
CA ALA A 238 8.47 -6.54 -0.58
C ALA A 238 8.40 -7.67 -1.62
N HIS A 239 7.24 -7.86 -2.24
CA HIS A 239 7.06 -8.87 -3.29
C HIS A 239 7.87 -8.56 -4.55
N ALA A 240 7.97 -7.28 -4.93
CA ALA A 240 8.80 -6.85 -6.05
C ALA A 240 10.29 -7.13 -5.79
N MET A 241 10.79 -6.86 -4.58
CA MET A 241 12.16 -7.19 -4.18
C MET A 241 12.42 -8.69 -4.18
N GLU A 242 11.48 -9.50 -3.69
CA GLU A 242 11.59 -10.95 -3.72
C GLU A 242 11.66 -11.48 -5.15
N GLN A 243 10.78 -11.00 -6.04
CA GLN A 243 10.80 -11.36 -7.46
C GLN A 243 12.14 -11.05 -8.13
N LEU A 244 12.76 -9.90 -7.83
CA LEU A 244 14.07 -9.56 -8.38
C LEU A 244 15.15 -10.52 -7.89
N ARG A 245 15.12 -10.93 -6.61
CA ARG A 245 16.06 -11.94 -6.07
C ARG A 245 15.87 -13.31 -6.70
N GLU A 246 14.63 -13.72 -6.94
CA GLU A 246 14.36 -14.98 -7.63
C GLU A 246 14.95 -14.96 -9.05
N LEU A 247 14.78 -13.85 -9.78
CA LEU A 247 15.34 -13.68 -11.13
C LEU A 247 16.86 -13.69 -11.15
N GLU A 248 17.51 -13.05 -10.18
CA GLU A 248 18.96 -13.07 -10.00
C GLU A 248 19.50 -14.48 -9.76
N ASN A 249 18.73 -15.31 -9.05
CA ASN A 249 19.12 -16.69 -8.71
C ASN A 249 18.64 -17.74 -9.72
N ALA A 250 17.79 -17.38 -10.69
CA ALA A 250 17.20 -18.32 -11.64
C ALA A 250 18.20 -18.72 -12.76
N PRO A 251 18.46 -20.03 -12.97
CA PRO A 251 19.29 -20.48 -14.07
C PRO A 251 18.64 -20.13 -15.42
N GLY A 252 19.23 -19.17 -16.13
CA GLY A 252 18.73 -18.68 -17.43
C GLY A 252 17.83 -17.44 -17.36
N GLY A 253 17.62 -16.83 -16.18
CA GLY A 253 16.91 -15.55 -16.05
C GLY A 253 15.39 -15.62 -16.27
N HIS A 254 14.80 -16.81 -16.13
CA HIS A 254 13.36 -17.03 -16.24
C HIS A 254 12.79 -17.54 -14.92
N VAL A 255 11.78 -16.84 -14.41
CA VAL A 255 10.96 -17.27 -13.26
C VAL A 255 9.54 -17.45 -13.76
N GLU A 256 8.97 -18.64 -13.53
CA GLU A 256 7.57 -18.92 -13.88
C GLU A 256 6.67 -18.37 -12.77
N THR A 257 5.91 -17.32 -13.08
CA THR A 257 4.94 -16.73 -12.14
C THR A 257 3.53 -17.15 -12.58
N THR A 258 3.00 -18.21 -11.98
CA THR A 258 1.65 -18.71 -12.28
C THR A 258 0.66 -18.23 -11.22
N VAL A 259 -0.45 -17.63 -11.64
CA VAL A 259 -1.58 -17.30 -10.75
C VAL A 259 -2.84 -17.98 -11.26
N THR A 260 -3.38 -18.87 -10.44
CA THR A 260 -4.77 -19.32 -10.52
C THR A 260 -5.60 -18.47 -9.58
N TYR A 261 -6.48 -17.64 -10.15
CA TYR A 261 -7.43 -16.81 -9.41
C TYR A 261 -8.84 -17.36 -9.64
N ASP A 262 -9.46 -17.94 -8.61
CA ASP A 262 -10.92 -18.16 -8.59
C ASP A 262 -11.53 -16.86 -8.09
N ARG A 263 -12.50 -16.29 -8.82
CA ARG A 263 -13.42 -15.33 -8.21
C ARG A 263 -14.41 -16.14 -7.38
N PRO A 264 -14.41 -16.07 -6.03
CA PRO A 264 -15.58 -16.54 -5.32
C PRO A 264 -16.70 -15.55 -5.63
N THR A 265 -17.70 -15.98 -6.40
CA THR A 265 -18.99 -15.31 -6.51
C THR A 265 -19.52 -15.00 -5.11
N GLU A 266 -19.70 -13.71 -4.80
CA GLU A 266 -20.66 -13.14 -3.86
C GLU A 266 -20.94 -13.97 -2.59
N ARG A 267 -20.17 -13.79 -1.50
CA ARG A 267 -20.61 -14.27 -0.17
C ARG A 267 -19.94 -13.64 1.06
N LEU A 268 -19.43 -12.41 0.98
CA LEU A 268 -18.79 -11.73 2.14
C LEU A 268 -19.48 -10.45 2.63
N PHE A 269 -20.75 -10.22 2.27
CA PHE A 269 -21.59 -9.20 2.92
C PHE A 269 -22.92 -9.83 3.33
N GLU A 270 -22.92 -10.58 4.43
CA GLU A 270 -24.11 -10.68 5.28
C GLU A 270 -24.03 -9.51 6.29
N PRO A 271 -25.03 -8.62 6.36
CA PRO A 271 -25.01 -7.53 7.32
C PRO A 271 -25.05 -8.08 8.76
N LEU A 272 -24.20 -7.53 9.63
CA LEU A 272 -24.14 -7.85 11.07
C LEU A 272 -25.39 -7.41 11.87
N SER A 273 -26.56 -7.25 11.23
CA SER A 273 -27.80 -6.83 11.88
C SER A 273 -28.66 -7.99 12.42
N GLU A 274 -28.21 -9.25 12.32
CA GLU A 274 -28.93 -10.40 12.87
C GLU A 274 -27.99 -11.35 13.63
N ARG A 275 -27.36 -10.86 14.72
CA ARG A 275 -26.95 -11.69 15.87
C ARG A 275 -27.06 -10.90 17.17
#